data_AF-X0TJL1-F1
#
_entry.id   AF-X0TJL1-F1
#
_cell.length_a   1.000
_cell.length_b   1.000
_cell.length_c   1.000
_cell.angle_alpha   90.00
_cell.angle_beta   90.00
_cell.angle_gamma   90.00
#
_symmetry.space_group_name_H-M   'P 1'
#
loop_
_entity.id
_entity.type
_entity.pdbx_description
1 polymer ?
#
loop_
_entity_poly.entity_id
_entity_poly.type
_entity_poly.pdbx_seq_one_letter_code
_entity_poly.pdbx_strand_id
1 'polypeptide(L)'
;MQQKLISSKTELVALFGNPARYSLSPLIHNAFLERTGIDAVYLTFEFSLKNLKEAFLGAKKLGILGLNITMPFKEYTYDLADSVD
;
A
#
# COMPACT_ATOMS: atom_id res chain seq x y z
N MET A 1 0.54 -7.97 -23.59
CA MET A 1 0.61 -8.17 -22.13
C MET A 1 -0.71 -8.77 -21.70
N GLN A 2 -0.69 -9.96 -21.10
CA GLN A 2 -1.91 -10.61 -20.63
C GLN A 2 -2.36 -9.86 -19.37
N GLN A 3 -3.60 -9.36 -19.33
CA GLN A 3 -4.10 -8.68 -18.12
C GLN A 3 -4.20 -9.69 -16.98
N LYS A 4 -3.58 -9.39 -15.83
CA LYS A 4 -3.80 -10.13 -14.59
C LYS A 4 -5.26 -9.99 -14.18
N LEU A 5 -5.96 -11.11 -14.04
CA LEU A 5 -7.33 -11.14 -13.52
C LEU A 5 -7.26 -11.00 -12.00
N ILE A 6 -7.90 -9.97 -11.47
CA ILE A 6 -8.07 -9.76 -10.03
C ILE A 6 -9.30 -10.56 -9.59
N SER A 7 -9.16 -11.37 -8.56
CA SER A 7 -10.24 -12.20 -8.01
C SER A 7 -10.60 -11.77 -6.58
N SER A 8 -11.61 -12.41 -5.99
CA SER A 8 -11.95 -12.21 -4.57
C SER A 8 -10.88 -12.72 -3.59
N LYS A 9 -9.86 -13.43 -4.08
CA LYS A 9 -8.73 -13.93 -3.29
C LYS A 9 -7.48 -13.05 -3.39
N THR A 10 -7.44 -12.13 -4.35
CA THR A 10 -6.26 -11.31 -4.61
C THR A 10 -6.03 -10.36 -3.44
N GLU A 11 -4.82 -10.40 -2.87
CA GLU A 11 -4.43 -9.57 -1.74
C GLU A 11 -4.06 -8.15 -2.19
N LEU A 12 -4.09 -7.19 -1.24
CA LEU A 12 -3.72 -5.80 -1.49
C LEU A 12 -2.49 -5.41 -0.68
N VAL A 13 -1.51 -4.82 -1.37
CA VAL A 13 -0.40 -4.07 -0.77
C VAL A 13 -0.55 -2.61 -1.21
N ALA A 14 -0.23 -1.66 -0.33
CA ALA A 14 -0.49 -0.26 -0.63
C ALA A 14 0.71 0.67 -0.38
N LEU A 15 0.72 1.79 -1.10
CA LEU A 15 1.56 2.96 -0.83
C LEU A 15 0.69 4.09 -0.29
N PHE A 16 0.99 4.57 0.92
CA PHE A 16 0.39 5.79 1.47
C PHE A 16 1.37 6.96 1.37
N GLY A 17 0.93 8.05 0.77
CA GLY A 17 1.66 9.32 0.71
C GLY A 17 0.79 10.41 0.09
N ASN A 18 1.22 11.67 0.16
CA ASN A 18 0.49 12.75 -0.49
C ASN A 18 1.40 13.96 -0.77
N PRO A 19 1.77 14.24 -2.04
CA PRO A 19 1.43 13.49 -3.25
C PRO A 19 2.24 12.18 -3.37
N ALA A 20 1.67 11.17 -4.03
CA ALA A 20 2.28 9.86 -4.25
C ALA A 20 1.93 9.20 -5.60
N ARG A 21 0.97 9.71 -6.38
CA ARG A 21 0.53 9.09 -7.65
C ARG A 21 1.59 9.07 -8.74
N TYR A 22 2.63 9.90 -8.63
CA TYR A 22 3.79 9.88 -9.54
C TYR A 22 4.83 8.81 -9.17
N SER A 23 4.60 8.05 -8.09
CA SER A 23 5.51 6.99 -7.67
C SER A 23 5.61 5.90 -8.73
N LEU A 24 6.85 5.42 -8.95
CA LEU A 24 7.11 4.23 -9.76
C LEU A 24 6.87 2.92 -8.98
N SER A 25 6.66 2.98 -7.66
CA SER A 25 6.45 1.79 -6.83
C SER A 25 5.33 0.88 -7.34
N PRO A 26 4.14 1.37 -7.75
CA PRO A 26 3.10 0.49 -8.31
C PRO A 26 3.56 -0.25 -9.57
N LEU A 27 4.30 0.40 -10.46
CA LEU A 27 4.81 -0.25 -11.67
C LEU A 27 5.80 -1.37 -11.29
N ILE A 28 6.76 -1.06 -10.41
CA ILE A 28 7.81 -1.99 -9.99
C ILE A 28 7.22 -3.18 -9.23
N HIS A 29 6.40 -2.92 -8.21
CA HIS A 29 5.85 -3.98 -7.36
C HIS A 29 4.83 -4.84 -8.11
N ASN A 30 3.94 -4.28 -8.94
CA ASN A 30 3.02 -5.13 -9.72
C ASN A 30 3.78 -6.00 -10.73
N ALA A 31 4.83 -5.48 -11.37
CA ALA A 31 5.67 -6.29 -12.26
C ALA A 31 6.40 -7.42 -11.50
N PHE A 32 6.86 -7.16 -10.28
CA PHE A 32 7.44 -8.18 -9.41
C PHE A 32 6.41 -9.25 -9.01
N LEU A 33 5.24 -8.83 -8.53
CA LEU A 33 4.15 -9.72 -8.11
C LEU A 33 3.68 -10.61 -9.27
N GLU A 34 3.58 -10.06 -10.49
CA GLU A 34 3.27 -10.82 -11.70
C GLU A 34 4.36 -11.85 -12.02
N ARG A 35 5.63 -11.43 -12.05
CA ARG A 35 6.76 -12.32 -12.39
C ARG A 35 6.98 -13.45 -11.38
N THR A 36 6.58 -13.25 -10.14
CA THR A 36 6.74 -14.22 -9.05
C THR A 36 5.49 -15.06 -8.80
N GLY A 37 4.38 -14.80 -9.52
CA GLY A 37 3.13 -15.54 -9.35
C GLY A 37 2.41 -15.26 -8.02
N ILE A 38 2.73 -14.16 -7.35
CA ILE A 38 2.06 -13.76 -6.10
C ILE A 38 0.70 -13.15 -6.45
N ASP A 39 -0.38 -13.69 -5.89
CA ASP A 39 -1.75 -13.19 -6.10
C ASP A 39 -2.05 -11.95 -5.23
N ALA A 40 -1.30 -10.87 -5.49
CA ALA A 40 -1.55 -9.57 -4.90
C ALA A 40 -1.52 -8.46 -5.96
N VAL A 41 -2.08 -7.30 -5.60
CA VAL A 41 -1.93 -6.04 -6.35
C VAL A 41 -1.32 -4.97 -5.46
N TYR A 42 -0.57 -4.06 -6.07
CA TYR A 42 0.02 -2.91 -5.40
C TYR A 42 -0.64 -1.61 -5.87
N LEU A 43 -1.23 -0.83 -4.95
CA LEU A 43 -1.92 0.42 -5.28
C LEU A 43 -1.43 1.62 -4.46
N THR A 44 -1.58 2.83 -5.00
CA THR A 44 -1.25 4.07 -4.32
C THR A 44 -2.49 4.79 -3.82
N PHE A 45 -2.46 5.26 -2.57
CA PHE A 45 -3.51 6.04 -1.95
C PHE A 45 -2.99 7.39 -1.49
N GLU A 46 -3.68 8.45 -1.89
CA GLU A 46 -3.43 9.82 -1.46
C GLU A 46 -4.61 10.32 -0.63
N PHE A 47 -4.31 10.87 0.55
CA PHE A 47 -5.30 11.45 1.46
C PHE A 47 -4.65 12.53 2.33
N SER A 48 -5.43 13.32 3.07
CA SER A 48 -4.87 14.32 3.98
C SER A 48 -4.19 13.67 5.18
N LEU A 49 -3.10 14.25 5.68
CA LEU A 49 -2.41 13.79 6.91
C LEU A 49 -3.37 13.61 8.10
N LYS A 50 -4.43 14.44 8.18
CA LYS A 50 -5.47 14.35 9.21
C LYS A 50 -6.16 12.98 9.27
N ASN A 51 -6.19 12.26 8.15
CA ASN A 51 -6.85 10.96 8.02
C ASN A 51 -5.89 9.78 8.18
N LEU A 52 -4.59 10.02 8.45
CA LEU A 52 -3.57 8.97 8.49
C LEU A 52 -3.89 7.87 9.50
N LYS A 53 -4.26 8.25 10.73
CA LYS A 53 -4.59 7.27 11.78
C LYS A 53 -5.79 6.40 11.38
N GLU A 54 -6.82 7.01 10.81
CA GLU A 54 -8.00 6.29 10.35
C GLU A 54 -7.66 5.36 9.18
N ALA A 55 -6.90 5.85 8.19
CA ALA A 55 -6.49 5.06 7.03
C ALA A 55 -5.57 3.88 7.43
N PHE A 56 -4.63 4.10 8.35
CA PHE A 56 -3.72 3.06 8.85
C PHE A 56 -4.48 1.95 9.60
N LEU A 57 -5.37 2.32 10.51
CA LEU A 57 -6.21 1.35 11.23
C LEU A 57 -7.22 0.66 10.30
N GLY A 58 -7.74 1.40 9.32
CA GLY A 58 -8.61 0.89 8.26
C GLY A 58 -7.90 -0.17 7.42
N ALA A 59 -6.66 0.08 7.01
CA ALA A 59 -5.85 -0.87 6.26
C ALA A 59 -5.69 -2.21 7.02
N LYS A 60 -5.37 -2.15 8.31
CA LYS A 60 -5.30 -3.34 9.19
C LYS A 60 -6.64 -4.07 9.25
N LYS A 61 -7.75 -3.35 9.42
CA LYS A 61 -9.11 -3.94 9.50
C LYS A 61 -9.61 -4.54 8.18
N LEU A 62 -9.19 -3.96 7.05
CA LEU A 62 -9.56 -4.43 5.71
C LEU A 62 -8.69 -5.60 5.23
N GLY A 63 -7.70 -6.03 6.01
CA GLY A 63 -6.78 -7.10 5.61
C GLY A 63 -5.80 -6.69 4.53
N ILE A 64 -5.42 -5.42 4.45
CA ILE A 64 -4.31 -4.98 3.59
C ILE A 64 -3.02 -5.59 4.13
N LEU A 65 -2.33 -6.35 3.28
CA LEU A 65 -1.19 -7.18 3.66
C LEU A 65 0.01 -6.37 4.17
N GLY A 66 0.21 -5.17 3.61
CA GLY A 66 1.30 -4.30 4.00
C GLY A 66 1.20 -2.91 3.40
N LEU A 67 1.89 -1.96 4.03
CA LEU A 67 1.92 -0.57 3.64
C LEU A 67 3.37 -0.11 3.44
N ASN A 68 3.69 0.40 2.25
CA ASN A 68 4.80 1.33 2.10
C ASN A 68 4.29 2.71 2.49
N ILE A 69 5.11 3.45 3.25
CA ILE A 69 4.78 4.80 3.71
C ILE A 69 5.80 5.77 3.12
N THR A 70 5.32 6.85 2.51
CA THR A 70 6.17 7.94 2.00
C THR A 70 5.76 9.30 2.55
N MET A 71 6.47 10.35 2.14
CA MET A 71 6.21 11.73 2.56
C MET A 71 4.72 12.10 2.35
N PRO A 72 4.11 12.84 3.29
CA PRO A 72 4.64 13.31 4.58
C PRO A 72 4.38 12.34 5.75
N PHE A 73 3.95 11.11 5.50
CA PHE A 73 3.37 10.25 6.54
C PHE A 73 4.38 9.48 7.38
N LYS A 74 5.64 9.34 6.92
CA LYS A 74 6.65 8.46 7.55
C LYS A 74 6.80 8.68 9.04
N GLU A 75 7.02 9.93 9.46
CA GLU A 75 7.27 10.27 10.87
C GLU A 75 6.05 9.98 11.75
N TYR A 76 4.86 10.30 11.27
CA TYR A 76 3.61 10.09 12.01
C TYR A 76 3.16 8.63 12.08
N THR A 77 3.60 7.81 11.13
CA THR A 77 3.21 6.39 11.10
C THR A 77 4.03 5.56 12.08
N TYR A 78 5.21 6.03 12.47
CA TYR A 78 6.04 5.42 13.49
C TYR A 78 5.28 5.25 14.82
N ASP A 79 4.57 6.30 15.25
CA ASP A 79 3.78 6.29 16.49
C ASP A 79 2.50 5.42 16.42
N LEU A 80 2.15 4.94 15.24
CA LEU A 80 0.98 4.07 15.03
C LEU A 80 1.33 2.58 14.98
N ALA A 81 2.61 2.25 14.83
CA ALA A 81 3.08 0.87 14.75
C ALA A 81 3.06 0.21 16.13
N ASP A 82 2.69 -1.08 16.17
CA ASP A 82 2.72 -1.87 17.41
C ASP A 82 4.17 -2.09 17.89
N SER A 83 5.12 -2.18 16.96
CA SER A 83 6.56 -2.27 17.18
C SER A 83 7.33 -1.67 16.00
N VAL A 84 8.61 -1.37 16.24
CA VAL A 84 9.54 -0.78 15.27
C VAL A 84 10.85 -1.55 15.33
N ASP A 85 11.43 -1.84 14.17
CA ASP A 85 12.70 -2.55 14.03
C ASP A 85 13.91 -1.62 14.26
#